data_AF-A0A498K9X0-F1
#
_entry.id   AF-A0A498K9X0-F1
#
_cell.length_a   1.000
_cell.length_b   1.000
_cell.length_c   1.000
_cell.angle_alpha   90.00
_cell.angle_beta   90.00
_cell.angle_gamma   90.00
#
_symmetry.space_group_name_H-M   'P 1'
#
loop_
_entity.id
_entity.type
_entity.pdbx_description
1 polymer ?
#
loop_
_entity_poly.entity_id
_entity_poly.type
_entity_poly.pdbx_seq_one_letter_code
_entity_poly.pdbx_strand_id
1 'polypeptide(L)'
;MPEEPIHAAQAAASKLNIPYVIANLSAAASHVTLSSAAEGSPDSVSQLINDPSDVALFLHTSRTTSRPKGVPLTQLNLASSVQNIKSVYKLT
;
A
#
# COMPACT_ATOMS: atom_id res chain seq x y z
N MET A 1 25.79 -12.09 -13.17
CA MET A 1 24.52 -11.54 -13.69
C MET A 1 24.81 -10.13 -14.21
N PRO A 2 24.14 -9.63 -15.26
CA PRO A 2 24.47 -8.31 -15.76
C PRO A 2 23.90 -7.27 -14.80
N GLU A 3 24.78 -6.59 -14.06
CA GLU A 3 24.47 -5.43 -13.20
C GLU A 3 24.12 -4.17 -14.01
N GLU A 4 24.41 -4.17 -15.32
CA GLU A 4 24.23 -3.03 -16.23
C GLU A 4 22.81 -2.44 -16.32
N PRO A 5 21.71 -3.22 -16.35
CA PRO A 5 20.37 -2.64 -16.51
C PRO A 5 19.91 -1.87 -15.27
N ILE A 6 20.30 -2.31 -14.07
CA ILE A 6 19.90 -1.67 -12.80
C ILE A 6 20.57 -0.30 -12.66
N HIS A 7 21.87 -0.22 -12.97
CA HIS A 7 22.61 1.04 -12.92
C HIS A 7 22.09 2.07 -13.92
N ALA A 8 21.72 1.65 -15.14
CA ALA A 8 21.14 2.57 -16.13
C ALA A 8 19.79 3.13 -15.67
N ALA A 9 18.93 2.29 -15.09
CA ALA A 9 17.64 2.72 -14.53
C ALA A 9 17.82 3.69 -13.35
N GLN A 10 18.77 3.41 -12.46
CA GLN A 10 19.11 4.28 -11.32
C GLN A 10 19.63 5.64 -11.77
N ALA A 11 20.52 5.68 -12.77
CA ALA A 11 21.06 6.91 -13.31
C ALA A 11 19.98 7.76 -14.00
N ALA A 12 19.07 7.13 -14.74
CA ALA A 12 17.94 7.81 -15.37
C ALA A 12 16.96 8.39 -14.34
N ALA A 13 16.60 7.62 -13.31
CA ALA A 13 15.73 8.09 -12.22
C ALA A 13 16.37 9.27 -11.48
N SER A 14 17.67 9.19 -11.17
CA SER A 14 18.43 10.27 -10.52
C SER A 14 18.46 11.53 -11.39
N LYS A 15 18.67 11.40 -12.71
CA LYS A 15 18.68 12.52 -13.65
C LYS A 15 17.33 13.23 -13.75
N LEU A 16 16.23 12.49 -13.57
CA LEU A 16 14.86 13.01 -13.62
C LEU A 16 14.30 13.37 -12.25
N ASN A 17 15.11 13.23 -11.18
CA ASN A 17 14.70 13.45 -9.80
C ASN A 17 13.47 12.62 -9.38
N ILE A 18 13.38 11.40 -9.92
CA ILE A 18 12.31 10.44 -9.63
C ILE A 18 12.73 9.57 -8.44
N PRO A 19 11.94 9.50 -7.35
CA PRO A 19 12.21 8.61 -6.24
C PRO A 19 12.22 7.14 -6.67
N TYR A 20 13.17 6.35 -6.17
CA TYR A 20 13.28 4.94 -6.49
C TYR A 20 13.68 4.11 -5.26
N VAL A 21 13.30 2.82 -5.29
CA VAL A 21 13.66 1.80 -4.30
C VAL A 21 14.22 0.61 -5.04
N ILE A 22 15.32 0.04 -4.53
CA ILE A 22 15.97 -1.14 -5.09
C ILE A 22 15.45 -2.36 -4.31
N ALA A 23 14.96 -3.37 -5.04
CA ALA A 23 14.55 -4.64 -4.47
C ALA A 23 15.56 -5.72 -4.89
N ASN A 24 16.14 -6.42 -3.92
CA ASN A 24 17.02 -7.55 -4.17
C ASN A 24 16.37 -8.84 -3.64
N LEU A 25 16.31 -9.87 -4.48
CA LEU A 25 15.72 -11.16 -4.16
C LEU A 25 16.82 -12.18 -3.92
N SER A 26 16.99 -12.61 -2.67
CA SER A 26 17.90 -13.71 -2.35
C SER A 26 17.21 -15.05 -2.63
N ALA A 27 17.60 -15.71 -3.73
CA ALA A 27 17.02 -16.99 -4.16
C ALA A 27 17.14 -18.10 -3.12
N ALA A 28 18.12 -18.01 -2.20
CA ALA A 28 18.33 -19.00 -1.14
C ALA A 28 17.40 -18.82 0.07
N ALA A 29 16.86 -17.62 0.29
CA ALA A 29 16.18 -17.27 1.55
C ALA A 29 14.70 -16.89 1.39
N SER A 30 14.14 -16.91 0.18
CA SER A 30 12.77 -16.44 -0.12
C SER A 30 12.46 -15.06 0.48
N HIS A 31 13.48 -14.23 0.65
CA HIS A 31 13.38 -12.92 1.29
C HIS A 31 13.75 -11.83 0.28
N VAL A 32 12.96 -10.77 0.25
CA VAL A 32 13.20 -9.57 -0.54
C VAL A 32 13.77 -8.50 0.38
N THR A 33 14.95 -7.98 0.05
CA THR A 33 15.50 -6.80 0.73
C THR A 33 15.22 -5.55 -0.10
N LEU A 34 14.65 -4.53 0.54
CA LEU A 34 14.37 -3.24 -0.08
C LEU A 34 15.38 -2.21 0.45
N SER A 35 16.08 -1.52 -0.44
CA SER A 35 16.94 -0.38 -0.10
C SER A 35 16.46 0.86 -0.84
N SER A 36 16.17 1.92 -0.08
CA SER A 36 15.76 3.23 -0.59
C SER A 36 16.92 4.20 -0.40
N ALA A 37 17.18 5.04 -1.40
CA ALA A 37 18.09 6.19 -1.24
C ALA A 37 17.41 7.37 -0.52
N ALA A 38 16.09 7.33 -0.35
CA ALA A 38 15.35 8.28 0.46
C ALA A 38 15.39 7.85 1.93
N GLU A 39 15.89 8.75 2.79
CA GLU A 39 15.79 8.70 4.24
C GLU A 39 14.32 8.85 4.65
N GLY A 40 13.56 7.77 4.54
CA GLY A 40 12.22 7.70 5.12
C GLY A 40 12.35 7.59 6.63
N SER A 41 12.07 8.67 7.36
CA SER A 41 11.93 8.56 8.82
C SER A 41 10.75 7.62 9.12
N PRO A 42 10.94 6.57 9.94
CA PRO A 42 9.83 5.72 10.36
C PRO A 42 8.74 6.50 11.13
N ASP A 43 9.07 7.69 11.66
CA ASP A 43 8.13 8.59 12.34
C ASP A 43 7.19 9.35 11.40
N SER A 44 7.42 9.31 10.07
CA SER A 44 6.51 9.97 9.13
C SER A 44 5.14 9.29 9.04
N VAL A 45 5.05 8.00 9.37
CA VAL A 45 3.77 7.26 9.36
C VAL A 45 2.95 7.55 10.61
N SER A 46 3.59 7.78 11.76
CA SER A 46 2.91 8.11 13.02
C SER A 46 2.30 9.52 13.03
N GLN A 47 2.73 10.40 12.13
CA GLN A 47 2.10 11.70 11.88
C GLN A 47 0.95 11.66 10.86
N LEU A 48 0.70 10.51 10.23
CA LEU A 48 -0.35 10.40 9.22
C LEU A 48 -1.73 10.36 9.90
N ILE A 49 -2.48 11.44 9.73
CA ILE A 49 -3.88 11.53 10.15
C ILE A 49 -4.73 11.02 8.99
N ASN A 50 -5.52 9.98 9.23
CA ASN A 50 -6.47 9.47 8.23
C ASN A 50 -7.66 10.42 8.09
N ASP A 51 -8.03 10.76 6.86
CA ASP A 51 -9.24 11.47 6.53
C ASP A 51 -10.44 10.50 6.42
N PRO A 52 -11.67 10.90 6.79
CA PRO A 52 -12.85 10.06 6.60
C PRO A 52 -13.08 9.56 5.17
N SER A 53 -12.57 10.27 4.17
CA SER A 53 -12.65 9.88 2.76
C SER A 53 -11.58 8.88 2.31
N ASP A 54 -10.57 8.62 3.14
CA ASP A 54 -9.51 7.66 2.84
C ASP A 54 -10.04 6.23 2.74
N VAL A 55 -9.52 5.46 1.78
CA VAL A 55 -9.86 4.04 1.63
C VAL A 55 -9.20 3.24 2.77
N ALA A 56 -10.02 2.56 3.56
CA ALA A 56 -9.59 1.80 4.73
C ALA A 56 -9.61 0.28 4.49
N LEU A 57 -10.49 -0.20 3.62
CA LEU A 57 -10.66 -1.63 3.32
C LEU A 57 -10.96 -1.83 1.84
N PHE A 58 -10.29 -2.78 1.21
CA PHE A 58 -10.56 -3.17 -0.18
C PHE A 58 -11.02 -4.62 -0.24
N LEU A 59 -12.23 -4.83 -0.74
CA LEU A 59 -12.83 -6.16 -0.85
C LEU A 59 -12.88 -6.62 -2.31
N HIS A 60 -12.57 -7.89 -2.52
CA HIS A 60 -12.87 -8.58 -3.78
C HIS A 60 -14.18 -9.33 -3.64
N THR A 61 -15.07 -9.15 -4.60
CA THR A 61 -16.31 -9.92 -4.68
C THR A 61 -16.33 -10.74 -5.97
N SER A 62 -16.76 -11.99 -5.85
CA SER A 62 -17.01 -12.85 -7.00
C SER A 62 -18.09 -12.22 -7.86
N ARG A 63 -17.83 -12.15 -9.17
CA ARG A 63 -18.82 -11.70 -10.16
C ARG A 63 -19.06 -12.83 -11.16
N THR A 64 -20.23 -12.86 -11.77
CA THR A 64 -20.58 -13.80 -12.86
C THR A 64 -19.80 -13.53 -14.14
N THR A 65 -19.14 -12.37 -14.24
CA THR A 65 -18.17 -12.04 -15.29
C THR A 65 -16.76 -12.37 -14.78
N SER A 66 -15.92 -12.97 -15.61
CA SER A 66 -14.60 -13.57 -15.29
C SER A 66 -13.60 -12.74 -14.45
N ARG A 67 -13.83 -11.45 -14.23
CA ARG A 67 -12.96 -10.59 -13.42
C ARG A 67 -13.66 -10.20 -12.10
N PRO A 68 -13.06 -10.51 -10.94
CA PRO A 68 -13.56 -10.07 -9.64
C PRO A 68 -13.74 -8.55 -9.57
N LYS A 69 -14.78 -8.09 -8.87
CA LYS A 69 -14.99 -6.65 -8.66
C LYS A 69 -14.21 -6.19 -7.43
N GLY A 70 -13.42 -5.15 -7.60
CA GLY A 70 -12.82 -4.40 -6.50
C GLY A 70 -13.85 -3.47 -5.86
N VAL A 71 -13.92 -3.48 -4.53
CA VAL A 71 -14.83 -2.66 -3.73
C VAL A 71 -14.00 -1.92 -2.67
N PRO A 72 -13.54 -0.69 -2.95
CA PRO A 72 -12.94 0.15 -1.93
C PRO A 72 -14.02 0.67 -0.97
N LEU A 73 -13.74 0.61 0.32
CA LEU A 73 -14.56 1.17 1.40
C LEU A 73 -13.75 2.20 2.16
N THR A 74 -14.34 3.37 2.37
CA THR A 74 -13.67 4.46 3.10
C THR A 74 -13.76 4.28 4.60
N GLN A 75 -12.92 5.01 5.34
CA GLN A 75 -12.99 5.14 6.80
C GLN A 75 -14.43 5.50 7.24
N LEU A 76 -15.05 6.47 6.57
CA LEU A 76 -16.43 6.89 6.86
C LEU A 76 -17.45 5.78 6.63
N ASN A 77 -17.29 4.96 5.57
CA ASN A 77 -18.19 3.83 5.32
C ASN A 77 -18.13 2.81 6.47
N LEU A 78 -16.91 2.48 6.93
CA LEU A 78 -16.71 1.52 8.02
C LEU A 78 -17.24 2.08 9.34
N ALA A 79 -16.91 3.32 9.68
CA ALA A 79 -17.37 3.97 10.90
C ALA A 79 -18.91 4.03 10.97
N SER A 80 -19.57 4.40 9.87
CA SER A 80 -21.02 4.42 9.78
C SER A 80 -21.64 3.03 9.97
N SER A 81 -21.04 2.00 9.37
CA SER A 81 -21.49 0.61 9.51
C SER A 81 -21.38 0.13 10.97
N VAL A 82 -20.24 0.37 11.61
CA VAL A 82 -20.02 -0.01 13.02
C VAL A 82 -20.96 0.74 13.95
N GLN A 83 -21.19 2.04 13.73
CA GLN A 83 -22.16 2.81 14.52
C GLN A 83 -23.59 2.25 14.38
N ASN A 84 -23.99 1.88 13.16
CA ASN A 84 -25.29 1.25 12.93
C ASN A 84 -25.41 -0.09 13.67
N ILE A 85 -24.39 -0.96 13.59
CA ILE A 85 -24.33 -2.23 14.32
C ILE A 85 -24.43 -1.98 15.83
N LYS A 86 -23.62 -1.06 16.36
CA LYS A 86 -23.66 -0.68 17.78
C LYS A 86 -25.06 -0.24 18.21
N SER A 87 -25.69 0.63 17.43
CA SER A 87 -27.03 1.16 17.72
C SER A 87 -28.11 0.09 17.70
N VAL A 88 -28.11 -0.77 16.67
CA VAL A 88 -29.13 -1.82 16.50
C VAL A 88 -29.03 -2.87 17.58
N TYR A 89 -27.81 -3.33 17.88
CA TYR A 89 -27.57 -4.39 18.85
C TYR A 89 -27.34 -3.89 20.27
N LYS A 90 -27.38 -2.56 20.50
CA LYS A 90 -27.14 -1.91 21.80
C LYS A 90 -25.83 -2.37 22.45
N LEU A 91 -24.77 -2.47 21.66
CA LEU A 91 -23.45 -2.87 22.12
C LEU A 91 -22.80 -1.72 22.91
N THR A 92 -22.13 -2.04 24.01
CA THR A 92 -21.43 -1.06 24.87
C THR A 92 -19.97 -0.95 24.49
#